data_AF-M5ULU7-F1
#
_entry.id   AF-M5ULU7-F1
#
_cell.length_a   1.000
_cell.length_b   1.000
_cell.length_c   1.000
_cell.angle_alpha   90.00
_cell.angle_beta   90.00
_cell.angle_gamma   90.00
#
_symmetry.space_group_name_H-M   'P 1'
#
loop_
_entity.id
_entity.type
_entity.pdbx_description
1 polymer ?
#
loop_
_entity_poly.entity_id
_entity_poly.type
_entity_poly.pdbx_seq_one_letter_code
_entity_poly.pdbx_strand_id
1 'polypeptide(L)'
;MVKALFEEGCIFFDHQGEKTSIISELSDVFENPLPVKTVRNFSEGNPIMAAGFYEDACVIVSMDGALTKKEREFLDDLAKELEISSMDKKNIESRILEKKK
;
A
#
# COMPACT_ATOMS: atom_id res chain seq x y z
N MET A 1 -0.37 5.26 12.35
CA MET A 1 0.15 5.31 10.97
C MET A 1 1.03 6.53 10.71
N VAL A 2 0.51 7.76 10.71
CA VAL A 2 1.28 8.94 10.27
C VAL A 2 2.53 9.25 11.13
N LYS A 3 2.49 9.02 12.45
CA LYS A 3 3.68 9.21 13.31
C LYS A 3 4.83 8.26 12.98
N ALA A 4 4.52 7.04 12.52
CA ALA A 4 5.52 6.02 12.23
C ALA A 4 6.38 6.39 11.01
N LEU A 5 5.84 7.18 10.07
CA LEU A 5 6.59 7.64 8.90
C LEU A 5 7.79 8.54 9.25
N PHE A 6 7.79 9.10 10.46
CA PHE A 6 8.82 10.01 10.99
C PHE A 6 9.69 9.35 12.07
N GLU A 7 9.54 8.06 12.34
CA GLU A 7 10.40 7.33 13.28
C GLU A 7 11.77 7.03 12.67
N GLU A 8 12.76 6.73 13.51
CA GLU A 8 14.12 6.43 13.05
C GLU A 8 14.14 5.27 12.05
N GLY A 9 14.77 5.49 10.90
CA GLY A 9 14.81 4.54 9.79
C GLY A 9 13.59 4.55 8.85
N CYS A 10 12.63 5.46 9.05
CA CYS A 10 11.48 5.62 8.16
C CYS A 10 11.66 6.77 7.14
N ILE A 11 10.81 6.77 6.10
CA ILE A 11 10.97 7.60 4.89
C ILE A 11 11.05 9.11 5.14
N PHE A 12 10.43 9.62 6.21
CA PHE A 12 10.45 11.04 6.57
C PHE A 12 11.24 11.34 7.85
N PHE A 13 12.13 10.43 8.29
CA PHE A 13 12.92 10.64 9.49
C PHE A 13 13.71 11.96 9.47
N ASP A 14 14.38 12.27 8.37
CA ASP A 14 15.18 13.50 8.24
C ASP A 14 14.34 14.77 8.04
N HIS A 15 13.02 14.63 7.86
CA HIS A 15 12.10 15.71 7.50
C HIS A 15 11.20 16.13 8.69
N GLN A 16 11.69 15.99 9.93
CA GLN A 16 10.93 16.35 11.14
C GLN A 16 10.42 17.80 11.13
N GLY A 17 11.18 18.72 10.54
CA GLY A 17 10.83 20.15 10.46
C GLY A 17 9.65 20.44 9.53
N GLU A 18 9.39 19.56 8.57
CA GLU A 18 8.32 19.70 7.56
C GLU A 18 7.11 18.82 7.87
N LYS A 19 7.13 18.15 9.03
CA LYS A 19 6.12 17.18 9.45
C LYS A 19 4.69 17.68 9.28
N THR A 20 4.38 18.89 9.72
CA THR A 20 3.02 19.45 9.58
C THR A 20 2.61 19.59 8.11
N SER A 21 3.52 20.04 7.24
CA SER A 21 3.25 20.23 5.82
C SER A 21 3.06 18.90 5.10
N ILE A 22 3.95 17.93 5.35
CA ILE A 22 3.88 16.59 4.77
C ILE A 22 2.59 15.89 5.22
N ILE A 23 2.23 16.00 6.51
CA ILE A 23 0.98 15.42 7.01
C ILE A 23 -0.22 16.09 6.33
N SER A 24 -0.20 17.42 6.15
CA SER A 24 -1.27 18.14 5.47
C SER A 24 -1.44 17.67 4.03
N GLU A 25 -0.36 17.59 3.25
CA GLU A 25 -0.43 17.10 1.86
C GLU A 25 -0.89 15.65 1.79
N LEU A 26 -0.38 14.78 2.66
CA LEU A 26 -0.84 13.39 2.74
C LEU A 26 -2.33 13.34 3.07
N SER A 27 -2.80 14.13 4.04
CA SER A 27 -4.20 14.23 4.41
C SER A 27 -5.08 14.71 3.24
N ASP A 28 -4.67 15.75 2.51
CA ASP A 28 -5.40 16.26 1.35
C ASP A 28 -5.52 15.21 0.24
N VAL A 29 -4.44 14.44 0.00
CA VAL A 29 -4.44 13.32 -0.95
C VAL A 29 -5.29 12.15 -0.45
N PHE A 30 -5.33 11.88 0.86
CA PHE A 30 -6.21 10.84 1.42
C PHE A 30 -7.70 11.22 1.33
N GLU A 31 -8.04 12.51 1.38
CA GLU A 31 -9.42 12.96 1.18
C GLU A 31 -9.87 12.80 -0.28
N ASN A 32 -8.93 12.87 -1.23
CA ASN A 32 -9.18 12.67 -2.66
C ASN A 32 -8.16 11.68 -3.26
N PRO A 33 -8.27 10.38 -2.91
CA PRO A 33 -7.30 9.40 -3.35
C PRO A 33 -7.28 9.32 -4.88
N LEU A 34 -6.09 9.13 -5.45
CA LEU A 34 -5.97 8.91 -6.88
C LEU A 34 -6.84 7.71 -7.30
N PRO A 35 -7.57 7.81 -8.42
CA PRO A 35 -8.31 6.67 -8.94
C PRO A 35 -7.38 5.48 -9.16
N VAL A 36 -7.84 4.27 -8.85
CA VAL A 36 -7.07 3.02 -9.04
C VAL A 36 -6.57 2.89 -10.49
N LYS A 37 -7.34 3.37 -11.46
CA LYS A 37 -6.94 3.42 -12.87
C LYS A 37 -5.68 4.27 -13.10
N THR A 38 -5.53 5.39 -12.40
CA THR A 38 -4.33 6.23 -12.48
C THR A 38 -3.11 5.47 -11.95
N VAL A 39 -3.27 4.73 -10.85
CA VAL A 39 -2.21 3.88 -10.28
C VAL A 39 -1.84 2.75 -11.24
N ARG A 40 -2.84 2.06 -11.83
CA ARG A 40 -2.63 1.03 -12.85
C ARG A 40 -1.82 1.56 -14.03
N ASN A 41 -2.24 2.70 -14.59
CA ASN A 41 -1.56 3.33 -15.73
C ASN A 41 -0.09 3.66 -15.41
N PHE A 42 0.21 4.00 -14.16
CA PHE A 42 1.58 4.28 -13.75
C PHE A 42 2.46 3.03 -13.74
N SER A 43 1.89 1.87 -13.42
CA SER A 43 2.57 0.57 -13.44
C SER A 43 2.47 -0.19 -14.77
N GLU A 44 1.77 0.37 -15.78
CA GLU A 44 1.49 -0.33 -17.04
C GLU A 44 2.78 -0.73 -17.76
N GLY A 45 2.85 -2.00 -18.19
CA GLY A 45 4.06 -2.55 -18.82
C GLY A 45 5.23 -2.80 -17.85
N ASN A 46 5.06 -2.55 -16.55
CA ASN A 46 6.06 -2.80 -15.51
C ASN A 46 5.50 -3.73 -14.40
N PRO A 47 5.59 -5.07 -14.59
CA PRO A 47 5.07 -6.04 -13.63
C PRO A 47 5.70 -5.94 -12.24
N ILE A 48 6.97 -5.50 -12.16
CA ILE A 48 7.68 -5.33 -10.88
C ILE A 48 7.05 -4.19 -10.08
N MET A 49 6.74 -3.08 -10.75
CA MET A 49 6.10 -1.93 -10.11
C MET A 49 4.67 -2.24 -9.68
N ALA A 50 3.89 -2.93 -10.53
CA ALA A 50 2.54 -3.38 -10.19
C ALA A 50 2.55 -4.29 -8.95
N ALA A 51 3.47 -5.26 -8.91
CA ALA A 51 3.66 -6.13 -7.75
C ALA A 51 4.08 -5.36 -6.49
N GLY A 52 4.92 -4.33 -6.64
CA GLY A 52 5.32 -3.43 -5.55
C GLY A 52 4.13 -2.68 -4.93
N PHE A 53 3.28 -2.06 -5.75
CA PHE A 53 2.07 -1.39 -5.26
C PHE A 53 1.11 -2.35 -4.55
N TYR A 54 0.99 -3.58 -5.07
CA TYR A 54 0.18 -4.60 -4.44
C TYR A 54 0.75 -5.04 -3.08
N GLU A 55 2.07 -5.23 -2.99
CA GLU A 55 2.77 -5.55 -1.74
C GLU A 55 2.58 -4.44 -0.71
N ASP A 56 2.74 -3.17 -1.08
CA ASP A 56 2.53 -2.03 -0.18
C ASP A 56 1.10 -2.04 0.37
N ALA A 57 0.10 -2.28 -0.49
CA ALA A 57 -1.29 -2.40 -0.07
C ALA A 57 -1.48 -3.54 0.94
N CYS A 58 -0.91 -4.73 0.71
CA CYS A 58 -0.94 -5.85 1.64
C CYS A 58 -0.31 -5.50 3.00
N VAL A 59 0.83 -4.79 3.01
CA VAL A 59 1.47 -4.33 4.25
C VAL A 59 0.54 -3.41 5.01
N ILE A 60 -0.05 -2.42 4.34
CA ILE A 60 -0.94 -1.42 4.94
C ILE A 60 -2.15 -2.09 5.59
N VAL A 61 -2.89 -2.94 4.86
CA VAL A 61 -4.08 -3.60 5.43
C VAL A 61 -3.74 -4.60 6.54
N SER A 62 -2.50 -5.13 6.56
CA SER A 62 -2.04 -6.03 7.62
C SER A 62 -1.64 -5.33 8.92
N MET A 63 -1.51 -3.99 8.92
CA MET A 63 -0.99 -3.25 10.08
C MET A 63 -1.88 -3.39 11.31
N ASP A 64 -3.20 -3.40 11.12
CA ASP A 64 -4.19 -3.46 12.21
C ASP A 64 -4.43 -4.89 12.75
N GLY A 65 -3.64 -5.87 12.27
CA GLY A 65 -3.51 -7.21 12.85
C GLY A 65 -4.46 -8.27 12.31
N ALA A 66 -5.69 -7.91 11.92
CA ALA A 66 -6.64 -8.87 11.35
C ALA A 66 -7.31 -8.31 10.07
N LEU A 67 -7.14 -9.02 8.95
CA LEU A 67 -7.84 -8.67 7.71
C LEU A 67 -9.34 -8.93 7.82
N THR A 68 -10.11 -7.87 7.64
CA THR A 68 -11.55 -7.91 7.44
C THR A 68 -11.91 -8.46 6.06
N LYS A 69 -13.18 -8.84 5.87
CA LYS A 69 -13.69 -9.29 4.57
C LYS A 69 -13.57 -8.19 3.50
N LYS A 70 -13.84 -6.93 3.87
CA LYS A 70 -13.78 -5.78 2.95
C LYS A 70 -12.35 -5.53 2.46
N GLU A 71 -11.37 -5.68 3.33
CA GLU A 71 -9.95 -5.52 2.95
C GLU A 71 -9.49 -6.65 2.02
N ARG A 72 -9.97 -7.89 2.22
CA ARG A 72 -9.73 -8.97 1.26
C ARG A 72 -10.35 -8.69 -0.10
N GLU A 73 -11.61 -8.25 -0.12
CA GLU A 73 -12.30 -7.87 -1.37
C GLU A 73 -11.56 -6.73 -2.08
N PHE A 74 -11.10 -5.74 -1.33
CA PHE A 74 -10.26 -4.65 -1.87
C PHE A 74 -8.95 -5.17 -2.48
N LEU A 75 -8.20 -6.04 -1.79
CA LEU A 75 -6.98 -6.64 -2.33
C LEU A 75 -7.27 -7.51 -3.56
N ASP A 76 -8.37 -8.25 -3.57
CA ASP A 76 -8.78 -9.07 -4.72
C ASP A 76 -9.04 -8.21 -5.95
N ASP A 77 -9.72 -7.08 -5.79
CA ASP A 77 -10.03 -6.17 -6.88
C ASP A 77 -8.82 -5.35 -7.32
N LEU A 78 -7.97 -4.93 -6.38
CA LEU A 78 -6.70 -4.28 -6.69
C LEU A 78 -5.76 -5.19 -7.48
N ALA A 79 -5.66 -6.47 -7.10
CA ALA A 79 -4.85 -7.45 -7.83
C ALA A 79 -5.34 -7.64 -9.27
N LYS A 80 -6.67 -7.62 -9.50
CA LYS A 80 -7.23 -7.69 -10.85
C LYS A 80 -6.92 -6.44 -11.66
N GLU A 81 -7.11 -5.25 -11.07
CA GLU A 81 -6.84 -3.98 -11.75
C GLU A 81 -5.36 -3.81 -12.10
N LEU A 82 -4.45 -4.26 -11.24
CA LEU A 82 -3.01 -4.25 -11.50
C LEU A 82 -2.51 -5.46 -12.33
N GLU A 83 -3.42 -6.33 -12.78
CA GLU A 83 -3.12 -7.54 -13.57
C GLU A 83 -2.08 -8.46 -12.91
N ILE A 84 -2.11 -8.55 -11.57
CA ILE A 84 -1.20 -9.40 -10.81
C ILE A 84 -1.50 -10.87 -11.07
N SER A 85 -0.48 -11.65 -11.40
CA SER A 85 -0.63 -13.09 -11.61
C SER A 85 -1.09 -13.78 -10.32
N SER A 86 -1.87 -14.86 -10.44
CA SER A 86 -2.32 -15.63 -9.27
C SER A 86 -1.16 -16.18 -8.44
N MET A 87 -0.02 -16.46 -9.08
CA MET A 87 1.18 -16.95 -8.39
C MET A 87 1.85 -15.83 -7.60
N ASP A 88 2.05 -14.66 -8.19
CA ASP A 88 2.68 -13.52 -7.52
C ASP A 88 1.83 -13.02 -6.36
N LYS A 89 0.51 -12.92 -6.58
CA LYS A 89 -0.46 -12.59 -5.52
C LYS A 89 -0.29 -13.52 -4.32
N LYS A 90 -0.35 -14.84 -4.55
CA LYS A 90 -0.23 -15.83 -3.48
C LYS A 90 1.12 -15.72 -2.75
N ASN A 91 2.21 -15.52 -3.50
CA ASN A 91 3.55 -15.38 -2.92
C ASN A 91 3.67 -14.14 -2.01
N ILE A 92 3.12 -13.00 -2.45
CA ILE A 92 3.09 -11.74 -1.69
C ILE A 92 2.22 -11.91 -0.43
N GLU A 93 0.99 -12.42 -0.59
CA GLU A 93 0.05 -12.61 0.52
C GLU A 93 0.61 -13.58 1.57
N SER A 94 1.19 -14.71 1.17
CA SER A 94 1.81 -15.65 2.11
C SER A 94 3.00 -15.03 2.87
N ARG A 95 3.77 -14.15 2.22
CA ARG A 95 4.90 -13.46 2.87
C ARG A 95 4.44 -12.47 3.94
N ILE A 96 3.34 -11.77 3.70
CA ILE A 96 2.94 -10.59 4.50
C ILE A 96 1.77 -10.91 5.44
N LEU A 97 0.71 -11.55 4.91
CA LEU A 97 -0.56 -11.74 5.60
C LEU A 97 -0.58 -13.01 6.45
N GLU A 98 0.14 -14.06 6.05
CA GLU A 98 0.16 -15.34 6.79
C GLU A 98 1.19 -15.38 7.92
N LYS A 99 2.20 -14.49 7.92
CA LYS A 99 3.20 -14.40 8.99
C LYS A 99 2.66 -13.88 10.34
N LYS A 100 1.44 -13.35 10.40
CA LYS A 100 0.85 -12.75 11.61
C LYS A 100 -0.17 -13.66 12.35
N LYS A 101 -0.21 -14.97 12.05
CA LYS A 101 -1.00 -15.94 12.83
C LYS A 101 -0.21 -16.54 14.00
#